data_AF-A0A382L345-F1
#
_entry.id   AF-A0A382L345-F1
#
_cell.length_a   1.000
_cell.length_b   1.000
_cell.length_c   1.000
_cell.angle_alpha   90.00
_cell.angle_beta   90.00
_cell.angle_gamma   90.00
#
_symmetry.space_group_name_H-M   'P 1'
#
loop_
_entity.id
_entity.type
_entity.pdbx_description
1 polymer ?
#
loop_
_entity_poly.entity_id
_entity_poly.type
_entity_poly.pdbx_seq_one_letter_code
_entity_poly.pdbx_strand_id
1 'polypeptide(L)'
;MIMRLICALSLLSLAHPNPATAQEQPPAPSYSGSMGSVTVGQEQFYRLSFRPDIPIGRLGIALDVELFVEADGGISARGWEFGSATETFDSFLRKIHYLRYGRPDDEIFFKIGALDQVTLGYGLIMADYRNTLQYPGIKKTGLQFRLENFGGTNFGVEGIVNNVQDFQEGGALLGIRAFGRA
;
A
#
# COMPACT_ATOMS: atom_id res chain seq x y z
N MET A 1 35.80 56.30 -10.71
CA MET A 1 35.00 56.67 -11.90
C MET A 1 34.99 55.44 -12.81
N ILE A 2 34.08 54.49 -12.57
CA ILE A 2 32.74 54.38 -13.19
C ILE A 2 32.80 53.61 -14.53
N MET A 3 32.36 52.35 -14.48
CA MET A 3 31.39 51.73 -15.40
C MET A 3 31.90 51.14 -16.74
N ARG A 4 31.86 49.81 -16.92
CA ARG A 4 30.70 49.05 -17.45
C ARG A 4 31.03 47.56 -17.61
N LEU A 5 30.49 46.77 -16.69
CA LEU A 5 30.17 45.36 -16.79
C LEU A 5 29.14 45.17 -17.91
N ILE A 6 29.32 44.24 -18.87
CA ILE A 6 28.29 43.62 -19.74
C ILE A 6 28.96 42.50 -20.55
N CYS A 7 28.18 41.47 -20.91
CA CYS A 7 28.50 40.31 -21.76
C CYS A 7 29.07 39.06 -21.08
N ALA A 8 28.22 38.41 -20.27
CA ALA A 8 28.11 36.95 -20.27
C ALA A 8 26.68 36.55 -19.86
N LEU A 9 25.71 36.72 -20.76
CA LEU A 9 24.35 36.24 -20.56
C LEU A 9 23.77 35.74 -21.88
N SER A 10 24.05 34.49 -22.21
CA SER A 10 23.31 33.75 -23.24
C SER A 10 23.63 32.26 -23.11
N LEU A 11 22.57 31.46 -23.00
CA LEU A 11 22.46 29.99 -22.88
C LEU A 11 22.28 29.43 -21.47
N LEU A 12 21.20 29.86 -20.81
CA LEU A 12 20.42 28.98 -19.95
C LEU A 12 19.04 28.76 -20.57
N SER A 13 19.00 28.05 -21.70
CA SER A 13 17.76 27.56 -22.30
C SER A 13 17.29 26.34 -21.51
N LEU A 14 16.48 26.61 -20.49
CA LEU A 14 15.24 25.91 -20.18
C LEU A 14 15.16 24.43 -20.59
N ALA A 15 15.77 23.56 -19.78
CA ALA A 15 15.25 22.19 -19.64
C ALA A 15 14.05 22.24 -18.68
N HIS A 16 12.95 22.84 -19.12
CA HIS A 16 11.67 22.56 -18.47
C HIS A 16 11.35 21.10 -18.79
N PRO A 17 11.18 20.21 -17.80
CA PRO A 17 10.60 18.91 -18.08
C PRO A 17 9.21 19.17 -18.64
N ASN A 18 9.04 18.87 -19.93
CA ASN A 18 7.74 18.90 -20.58
C ASN A 18 6.82 17.91 -19.84
N PRO A 19 5.70 18.34 -19.22
CA PRO A 19 4.81 17.43 -18.52
C PRO A 19 4.15 16.40 -19.46
N ALA A 20 4.24 16.60 -20.78
CA ALA A 20 3.74 15.66 -21.80
C ALA A 20 4.58 14.37 -21.94
N THR A 21 5.71 14.26 -21.25
CA THR A 21 6.47 13.00 -21.12
C THR A 21 6.63 12.63 -19.65
N ALA A 22 5.52 12.55 -18.92
CA ALA A 22 5.45 11.56 -17.85
C ALA A 22 5.54 10.20 -18.53
N GLN A 23 6.78 9.70 -18.72
CA GLN A 23 6.98 8.33 -19.14
C GLN A 23 6.17 7.47 -18.17
N GLU A 24 5.22 6.68 -18.68
CA GLU A 24 4.67 5.54 -17.96
C GLU A 24 5.85 4.63 -17.68
N GLN A 25 6.55 4.92 -16.59
CA GLN A 25 7.63 4.08 -16.13
C GLN A 25 6.96 2.74 -15.84
N PRO A 26 7.44 1.64 -16.46
CA PRO A 26 6.86 0.34 -16.24
C PRO A 26 6.80 0.12 -14.73
N PRO A 27 5.70 -0.47 -14.22
CA PRO A 27 5.50 -0.60 -12.78
C PRO A 27 6.75 -1.24 -12.17
N ALA A 28 7.52 -0.46 -11.42
CA ALA A 28 8.72 -0.96 -10.77
C ALA A 28 8.32 -1.59 -9.44
N PRO A 29 8.94 -2.71 -9.04
CA PRO A 29 8.80 -3.22 -7.69
C PRO A 29 9.20 -2.15 -6.68
N SER A 30 8.42 -2.01 -5.61
CA SER A 30 8.78 -1.17 -4.48
C SER A 30 9.01 -2.02 -3.24
N TYR A 31 9.85 -1.55 -2.34
CA TYR A 31 10.22 -2.31 -1.14
C TYR A 31 10.04 -1.41 0.06
N SER A 32 9.34 -1.90 1.07
CA SER A 32 9.27 -1.25 2.38
C SER A 32 9.77 -2.21 3.44
N GLY A 33 10.27 -1.69 4.54
CA GLY A 33 10.70 -2.51 5.66
C GLY A 33 10.45 -1.78 6.97
N SER A 34 10.30 -2.54 8.03
CA SER A 34 10.21 -1.98 9.38
C SER A 34 10.90 -2.88 10.38
N MET A 35 11.53 -2.27 11.38
CA MET A 35 12.11 -2.96 12.51
C MET A 35 11.39 -2.52 13.77
N GLY A 36 11.08 -3.48 14.65
CA GLY A 36 10.45 -3.21 15.92
C GLY A 36 10.77 -4.30 16.92
N SER A 37 10.21 -4.19 18.11
CA SER A 37 10.31 -5.24 19.13
C SER A 37 8.92 -5.64 19.60
N VAL A 38 8.73 -6.94 19.83
CA VAL A 38 7.49 -7.49 20.37
C VAL A 38 7.81 -8.32 21.61
N THR A 39 7.05 -8.13 22.68
CA THR A 39 7.15 -8.95 23.87
C THR A 39 6.04 -10.00 23.82
N VAL A 40 6.40 -11.27 23.88
CA VAL A 40 5.43 -12.37 23.97
C VAL A 40 5.67 -13.08 25.29
N GLY A 41 4.75 -12.89 26.26
CA GLY A 41 4.93 -13.41 27.61
C GLY A 41 6.01 -12.67 28.40
N GLN A 42 7.15 -13.32 28.65
CA GLN A 42 8.32 -12.75 29.34
C GLN A 42 9.55 -12.61 28.43
N GLU A 43 9.43 -12.98 27.16
CA GLU A 43 10.53 -12.96 26.19
C GLU A 43 10.36 -11.80 25.22
N GLN A 44 11.47 -11.07 24.98
CA GLN A 44 11.55 -9.96 24.04
C GLN A 44 12.13 -10.46 22.71
N PHE A 45 11.42 -10.18 21.62
CA PHE A 45 11.85 -10.49 20.27
C PHE A 45 12.06 -9.21 19.47
N TYR A 46 13.10 -9.18 18.64
CA TYR A 46 13.27 -8.19 17.60
C TYR A 46 12.61 -8.67 16.32
N ARG A 47 11.72 -7.86 15.76
CA ARG A 47 11.02 -8.16 14.51
C ARG A 47 11.60 -7.29 13.39
N LEU A 48 12.00 -7.95 12.33
CA LEU A 48 12.36 -7.33 11.06
C LEU A 48 11.28 -7.72 10.05
N SER A 49 10.65 -6.74 9.41
CA SER A 49 9.71 -7.00 8.31
C SER A 49 10.18 -6.36 7.03
N PHE A 50 9.97 -7.09 5.94
CA PHE A 50 10.31 -6.73 4.59
C PHE A 50 9.08 -6.97 3.71
N ARG A 51 8.63 -5.91 3.05
CA ARG A 51 7.38 -5.83 2.32
C ARG A 51 7.63 -5.39 0.88
N PRO A 52 7.94 -6.34 -0.03
CA PRO A 52 8.02 -6.07 -1.46
C PRO A 52 6.59 -5.92 -2.04
N ASP A 53 6.33 -4.85 -2.78
CA ASP A 53 5.19 -4.70 -3.69
C ASP A 53 5.66 -5.00 -5.12
N ILE A 54 5.14 -6.09 -5.67
CA ILE A 54 5.46 -6.58 -7.01
C ILE A 54 4.26 -6.25 -7.92
N PRO A 55 4.38 -5.25 -8.79
CA PRO A 55 3.36 -4.98 -9.78
C PRO A 55 3.51 -5.90 -11.00
N ILE A 56 2.42 -6.53 -11.41
CA ILE A 56 2.30 -7.43 -12.55
C ILE A 56 1.22 -6.84 -13.49
N GLY A 57 1.63 -5.92 -14.35
CA GLY A 57 0.70 -5.16 -15.20
C GLY A 57 -0.26 -4.31 -14.38
N ARG A 58 -1.57 -4.59 -14.47
CA ARG A 58 -2.59 -3.96 -13.62
C ARG A 58 -2.71 -4.63 -12.25
N LEU A 59 -2.29 -5.88 -12.10
CA LEU A 59 -2.28 -6.54 -10.79
C LEU A 59 -1.07 -6.07 -9.98
N GLY A 60 -1.19 -6.07 -8.66
CA GLY A 60 -0.08 -5.83 -7.75
C GLY A 60 -0.24 -6.70 -6.52
N ILE A 61 0.85 -7.32 -6.09
CA ILE A 61 0.87 -8.20 -4.93
C ILE A 61 1.95 -7.67 -3.98
N ALA A 62 1.53 -7.32 -2.78
CA ALA A 62 2.47 -7.01 -1.70
C ALA A 62 2.60 -8.21 -0.78
N LEU A 63 3.84 -8.62 -0.53
CA LEU A 63 4.16 -9.65 0.46
C LEU A 63 4.58 -8.97 1.77
N ASP A 64 4.44 -9.68 2.88
CA ASP A 64 4.99 -9.35 4.17
C ASP A 64 5.84 -10.52 4.67
N VAL A 65 7.15 -10.34 4.57
CA VAL A 65 8.17 -11.30 4.95
C VAL A 65 8.75 -10.82 6.27
N GLU A 66 8.54 -11.58 7.32
CA GLU A 66 8.98 -11.23 8.66
C GLU A 66 9.99 -12.24 9.20
N LEU A 67 10.96 -11.71 9.94
CA LEU A 67 11.99 -12.43 10.64
C LEU A 67 11.97 -12.00 12.11
N PHE A 68 11.97 -12.99 13.02
CA PHE A 68 12.05 -12.75 14.45
C PHE A 68 13.41 -13.19 14.96
N VAL A 69 14.08 -12.29 15.68
CA VAL A 69 15.38 -12.52 16.32
C VAL A 69 15.16 -12.50 17.83
N GLU A 70 15.62 -13.56 18.48
CA GLU A 70 15.56 -13.74 19.93
C GLU A 70 16.61 -12.87 20.63
N ALA A 71 16.41 -12.63 21.93
CA ALA A 71 17.30 -11.77 22.72
C ALA A 71 18.74 -12.32 22.84
N ASP A 72 18.92 -13.63 22.64
CA ASP A 72 20.22 -14.31 22.62
C ASP A 72 20.90 -14.27 21.23
N GLY A 73 20.25 -13.68 20.23
CA GLY A 73 20.73 -13.63 18.84
C GLY A 73 20.30 -14.83 17.98
N GLY A 74 19.50 -15.75 18.53
CA GLY A 74 18.89 -16.84 17.77
C GLY A 74 17.89 -16.32 16.74
N ILE A 75 17.88 -16.89 15.53
CA ILE A 75 16.81 -16.65 14.57
C ILE A 75 15.66 -17.60 14.91
N SER A 76 14.52 -17.05 15.30
CA SER A 76 13.35 -17.85 15.62
C SER A 76 12.69 -18.35 14.33
N ALA A 77 12.39 -19.66 14.26
CA ALA A 77 11.62 -20.25 13.16
C ALA A 77 10.13 -19.83 13.18
N ARG A 78 9.71 -19.04 14.19
CA ARG A 78 8.36 -18.48 14.28
C ARG A 78 8.02 -17.70 13.02
N GLY A 79 7.04 -18.19 12.26
CA GLY A 79 6.56 -17.58 11.02
C GLY A 79 6.85 -18.35 9.74
N TRP A 80 7.60 -19.46 9.81
CA TRP A 80 7.97 -20.32 8.69
C TRP A 80 7.83 -21.80 9.07
N GLU A 81 6.60 -22.29 9.17
CA GLU A 81 6.34 -23.72 9.33
C GLU A 81 6.19 -24.39 7.95
N PHE A 82 7.22 -25.14 7.53
CA PHE A 82 7.19 -25.94 6.30
C PHE A 82 6.79 -27.38 6.65
N GLY A 83 5.51 -27.59 6.94
CA GLY A 83 4.94 -28.91 7.28
C GLY A 83 4.38 -29.65 6.06
N SER A 84 3.14 -29.32 5.68
CA SER A 84 2.40 -29.94 4.56
C SER A 84 2.20 -28.96 3.38
N ALA A 85 2.02 -29.46 2.15
CA ALA A 85 1.73 -28.63 0.97
C ALA A 85 0.50 -27.70 1.16
N THR A 86 -0.49 -28.14 1.93
CA THR A 86 -1.68 -27.34 2.29
C THR A 86 -1.38 -26.28 3.35
N GLU A 87 -0.58 -26.62 4.36
CA GLU A 87 -0.15 -25.68 5.42
C GLU A 87 0.85 -24.65 4.89
N THR A 88 1.64 -25.03 3.87
CA THR A 88 2.57 -24.15 3.16
C THR A 88 1.79 -23.13 2.34
N PHE A 89 0.70 -23.53 1.69
CA PHE A 89 -0.15 -22.61 0.94
C PHE A 89 -0.90 -21.64 1.87
N ASP A 90 -1.47 -22.12 2.98
CA ASP A 90 -2.09 -21.24 3.98
C ASP A 90 -1.06 -20.29 4.62
N SER A 91 0.13 -20.79 4.96
CA SER A 91 1.22 -19.98 5.47
C SER A 91 1.67 -18.92 4.46
N PHE A 92 1.72 -19.26 3.17
CA PHE A 92 2.06 -18.31 2.11
C PHE A 92 0.97 -17.24 1.94
N LEU A 93 -0.31 -17.60 1.96
CA LEU A 93 -1.42 -16.64 1.92
C LEU A 93 -1.37 -15.67 3.10
N ARG A 94 -0.96 -16.13 4.30
CA ARG A 94 -0.75 -15.25 5.45
C ARG A 94 0.38 -14.23 5.24
N LYS A 95 1.38 -14.55 4.40
CA LYS A 95 2.44 -13.61 3.99
C LYS A 95 2.01 -12.66 2.88
N ILE A 96 0.80 -12.77 2.34
CA ILE A 96 0.28 -11.74 1.44
C ILE A 96 -0.25 -10.57 2.30
N HIS A 97 0.35 -9.40 2.09
CA HIS A 97 -0.02 -8.15 2.75
C HIS A 97 -1.27 -7.57 2.09
N TYR A 98 -1.26 -7.39 0.78
CA TYR A 98 -2.44 -7.06 -0.02
C TYR A 98 -2.33 -7.57 -1.44
N LEU A 99 -3.49 -7.68 -2.10
CA LEU A 99 -3.58 -7.75 -3.55
C LEU A 99 -4.32 -6.50 -4.05
N ARG A 100 -3.88 -5.96 -5.20
CA ARG A 100 -4.55 -4.88 -5.89
C ARG A 100 -4.73 -5.17 -7.37
N TYR A 101 -5.77 -4.61 -7.93
CA TYR A 101 -6.00 -4.49 -9.36
C TYR A 101 -6.14 -3.01 -9.69
N GLY A 102 -5.37 -2.54 -10.65
CA GLY A 102 -5.23 -1.14 -11.02
C GLY A 102 -4.42 -0.31 -10.03
N ARG A 103 -4.43 0.99 -10.29
CA ARG A 103 -3.93 2.05 -9.40
C ARG A 103 -5.11 2.94 -8.95
N PRO A 104 -4.96 3.71 -7.86
CA PRO A 104 -6.01 4.61 -7.42
C PRO A 104 -6.52 5.57 -8.51
N ASP A 105 -5.68 5.93 -9.48
CA ASP A 105 -6.02 6.82 -10.59
C ASP A 105 -6.61 6.09 -11.82
N ASP A 106 -6.70 4.76 -11.79
CA ASP A 106 -7.31 3.98 -12.87
C ASP A 106 -8.84 3.99 -12.77
N GLU A 107 -9.52 3.85 -13.91
CA GLU A 107 -10.99 3.76 -13.96
C GLU A 107 -11.55 2.59 -13.13
N ILE A 108 -10.78 1.50 -13.04
CA ILE A 108 -11.14 0.33 -12.26
C ILE A 108 -9.99 0.03 -11.32
N PHE A 109 -10.25 0.21 -10.03
CA PHE A 109 -9.33 -0.05 -8.95
C PHE A 109 -10.00 -0.90 -7.88
N PHE A 110 -9.29 -1.95 -7.46
CA PHE A 110 -9.67 -2.79 -6.33
C PHE A 110 -8.43 -3.11 -5.51
N LYS A 111 -8.56 -3.14 -4.19
CA LYS A 111 -7.50 -3.56 -3.27
C LYS A 111 -8.09 -4.31 -2.10
N ILE A 112 -7.53 -5.47 -1.78
CA ILE A 112 -7.96 -6.33 -0.67
C ILE A 112 -6.76 -6.70 0.20
N GLY A 113 -6.96 -6.71 1.52
CA GLY A 113 -5.93 -7.00 2.52
C GLY A 113 -5.58 -5.77 3.35
N ALA A 114 -4.29 -5.48 3.49
CA ALA A 114 -3.79 -4.33 4.23
C ALA A 114 -4.06 -3.00 3.49
N LEU A 115 -4.72 -2.09 4.18
CA LEU A 115 -4.98 -0.71 3.78
C LEU A 115 -4.01 0.19 4.53
N ASP A 116 -2.95 0.62 3.87
CA ASP A 116 -1.86 1.38 4.51
C ASP A 116 -1.99 2.90 4.41
N GLN A 117 -2.76 3.43 3.45
CA GLN A 117 -2.97 4.86 3.30
C GLN A 117 -4.15 5.10 2.35
N VAL A 118 -5.36 5.03 2.89
CA VAL A 118 -6.58 5.23 2.10
C VAL A 118 -7.16 6.62 2.38
N THR A 119 -7.36 7.36 1.29
CA THR A 119 -8.01 8.67 1.30
C THR A 119 -9.24 8.63 0.42
N LEU A 120 -10.38 9.03 0.96
CA LEU A 120 -11.69 9.08 0.29
C LEU A 120 -12.17 10.52 0.22
N GLY A 121 -12.82 10.90 -0.89
CA GLY A 121 -13.41 12.24 -0.94
C GLY A 121 -12.39 13.39 -0.97
N TYR A 122 -11.17 13.15 -1.50
CA TYR A 122 -10.04 14.10 -1.39
C TYR A 122 -9.65 14.44 0.05
N GLY A 123 -9.97 13.56 1.01
CA GLY A 123 -9.71 13.78 2.44
C GLY A 123 -10.90 14.34 3.21
N LEU A 124 -11.97 14.79 2.54
CA LEU A 124 -13.16 15.33 3.21
C LEU A 124 -13.97 14.26 3.95
N ILE A 125 -13.96 13.03 3.43
CA ILE A 125 -14.65 11.91 4.09
C ILE A 125 -13.67 11.16 4.98
N MET A 126 -12.45 10.92 4.47
CA MET A 126 -11.42 10.16 5.15
C MET A 126 -10.06 10.51 4.56
N ALA A 127 -9.06 10.72 5.41
CA ALA A 127 -7.68 10.95 5.00
C ALA A 127 -6.75 9.98 5.73
N ASP A 128 -5.76 9.46 5.00
CA ASP A 128 -4.65 8.66 5.54
C ASP A 128 -5.07 7.51 6.45
N TYR A 129 -6.21 6.87 6.13
CA TYR A 129 -6.72 5.78 6.92
C TYR A 129 -5.87 4.52 6.77
N ARG A 130 -5.65 3.84 7.89
CA ARG A 130 -4.85 2.61 7.95
C ARG A 130 -5.54 1.56 8.80
N ASN A 131 -5.77 0.37 8.24
CA ASN A 131 -6.22 -0.78 9.04
C ASN A 131 -5.05 -1.60 9.64
N THR A 132 -3.81 -1.17 9.37
CA THR A 132 -2.57 -1.83 9.79
C THR A 132 -1.97 -1.29 11.08
N LEU A 133 -2.64 -0.40 11.81
CA LEU A 133 -2.10 0.18 13.05
C LEU A 133 -1.85 -0.85 14.17
N GLN A 134 -2.67 -1.90 14.21
CA GLN A 134 -2.54 -2.99 15.18
C GLN A 134 -1.71 -4.16 14.63
N TYR A 135 -1.11 -3.99 13.45
CA TYR A 135 -0.28 -4.99 12.82
C TYR A 135 1.09 -5.08 13.54
N PRO A 136 1.62 -6.28 13.83
CA PRO A 136 1.14 -7.60 13.38
C PRO A 136 0.13 -8.28 14.31
N GLY A 137 -0.13 -7.74 15.50
CA GLY A 137 -0.95 -8.41 16.52
C GLY A 137 -2.38 -8.72 16.07
N ILE A 138 -3.00 -7.81 15.31
CA ILE A 138 -4.32 -8.03 14.70
C ILE A 138 -4.22 -7.76 13.20
N LYS A 139 -4.39 -8.82 12.38
CA LYS A 139 -4.42 -8.71 10.91
C LYS A 139 -5.86 -8.46 10.45
N LYS A 140 -6.14 -7.23 10.01
CA LYS A 140 -7.43 -6.84 9.42
C LYS A 140 -7.39 -7.00 7.90
N THR A 141 -8.44 -7.59 7.33
CA THR A 141 -8.59 -7.71 5.88
C THR A 141 -9.55 -6.65 5.39
N GLY A 142 -9.02 -5.54 4.89
CA GLY A 142 -9.81 -4.45 4.34
C GLY A 142 -10.10 -4.64 2.85
N LEU A 143 -11.09 -3.89 2.37
CA LEU A 143 -11.44 -3.78 0.96
C LEU A 143 -11.48 -2.30 0.58
N GLN A 144 -10.88 -1.94 -0.53
CA GLN A 144 -10.99 -0.63 -1.15
C GLN A 144 -11.33 -0.82 -2.62
N PHE A 145 -12.24 -0.02 -3.15
CA PHE A 145 -12.56 -0.04 -4.56
C PHE A 145 -12.83 1.37 -5.07
N ARG A 146 -12.56 1.59 -6.35
CA ARG A 146 -12.96 2.76 -7.11
C ARG A 146 -13.31 2.30 -8.52
N LEU A 147 -14.49 2.71 -8.96
CA LEU A 147 -15.05 2.41 -10.26
C LEU A 147 -15.47 3.74 -10.86
N GLU A 148 -14.92 4.08 -12.02
CA GLU A 148 -15.27 5.25 -12.80
C GLU A 148 -15.78 4.81 -14.17
N ASN A 149 -16.48 5.71 -14.86
CA ASN A 149 -16.94 5.51 -16.23
C ASN A 149 -17.84 4.28 -16.43
N PHE A 150 -18.69 3.97 -15.44
CA PHE A 150 -19.55 2.79 -15.50
C PHE A 150 -20.53 2.91 -16.69
N GLY A 151 -20.34 2.07 -17.71
CA GLY A 151 -21.19 2.04 -18.91
C GLY A 151 -21.10 3.29 -19.80
N GLY A 152 -19.98 4.02 -19.79
CA GLY A 152 -19.80 5.24 -20.60
C GLY A 152 -20.52 6.48 -20.04
N THR A 153 -20.97 6.40 -18.79
CA THR A 153 -21.49 7.56 -18.05
C THR A 153 -20.36 8.20 -17.26
N ASN A 154 -20.37 9.53 -17.09
CA ASN A 154 -19.36 10.24 -16.27
C ASN A 154 -19.56 10.04 -14.76
N PHE A 155 -20.10 8.90 -14.34
CA PHE A 155 -20.38 8.58 -12.95
C PHE A 155 -19.31 7.63 -12.39
N GLY A 156 -18.93 7.85 -11.14
CA GLY A 156 -17.98 7.02 -10.40
C GLY A 156 -18.42 6.76 -8.97
N VAL A 157 -17.98 5.63 -8.44
CA VAL A 157 -18.18 5.21 -7.05
C VAL A 157 -16.85 4.76 -6.49
N GLU A 158 -16.54 5.19 -5.28
CA GLU A 158 -15.45 4.66 -4.50
C GLU A 158 -15.90 4.28 -3.09
N GLY A 159 -15.21 3.34 -2.48
CA GLY A 159 -15.51 2.91 -1.14
C GLY A 159 -14.39 2.15 -0.47
N ILE A 160 -14.55 1.99 0.85
CA ILE A 160 -13.64 1.32 1.74
C ILE A 160 -14.41 0.57 2.83
N VAL A 161 -13.95 -0.64 3.14
CA VAL A 161 -14.31 -1.44 4.31
C VAL A 161 -13.03 -1.75 5.09
N ASN A 162 -13.00 -1.42 6.37
CA ASN A 162 -11.82 -1.64 7.22
C ASN A 162 -11.47 -3.13 7.41
N ASN A 163 -12.48 -3.94 7.76
CA ASN A 163 -12.31 -5.36 8.01
C ASN A 163 -13.56 -6.11 7.52
N VAL A 164 -13.39 -6.96 6.51
CA VAL A 164 -14.48 -7.77 5.94
C VAL A 164 -14.84 -8.96 6.81
N GLN A 165 -13.89 -9.48 7.59
CA GLN A 165 -14.10 -10.65 8.46
C GLN A 165 -14.94 -10.29 9.69
N ASP A 166 -14.75 -9.07 10.18
CA ASP A 166 -15.24 -8.58 11.46
C ASP A 166 -16.52 -7.73 11.29
N PHE A 167 -17.15 -7.85 10.12
CA PHE A 167 -18.40 -7.17 9.79
C PHE A 167 -19.56 -7.63 10.69
N GLN A 168 -19.47 -8.85 11.23
CA GLN A 168 -20.50 -9.43 12.10
C GLN A 168 -20.34 -9.03 13.57
N GLU A 169 -19.14 -8.64 14.03
CA GLU A 169 -18.87 -8.28 15.43
C GLU A 169 -19.06 -6.78 15.72
N GLY A 170 -19.58 -6.02 14.76
CA GLY A 170 -20.01 -4.62 14.95
C GLY A 170 -18.88 -3.57 14.92
N GLY A 171 -17.64 -3.97 14.64
CA GLY A 171 -16.46 -3.07 14.58
C GLY A 171 -16.07 -2.58 13.18
N ALA A 172 -16.89 -2.83 12.16
CA ALA A 172 -16.54 -2.50 10.78
C ALA A 172 -16.78 -1.01 10.45
N LEU A 173 -15.72 -0.35 9.99
CA LEU A 173 -15.81 0.97 9.37
C LEU A 173 -16.08 0.81 7.87
N LEU A 174 -17.12 1.49 7.37
CA LEU A 174 -17.52 1.56 5.97
C LEU A 174 -17.53 3.03 5.50
N GLY A 175 -16.93 3.31 4.36
CA GLY A 175 -17.06 4.60 3.66
C GLY A 175 -17.41 4.37 2.20
N ILE A 176 -18.39 5.11 1.66
CA ILE A 176 -18.78 5.06 0.25
C ILE A 176 -19.00 6.49 -0.25
N ARG A 177 -18.54 6.79 -1.47
CA ARG A 177 -18.80 8.05 -2.17
C ARG A 177 -19.18 7.76 -3.61
N ALA A 178 -20.30 8.34 -4.04
CA ALA A 178 -20.66 8.49 -5.44
C ALA A 178 -20.26 9.90 -5.92
N PHE A 179 -19.76 10.02 -7.14
CA PHE A 179 -19.37 11.28 -7.76
C PHE A 179 -19.67 11.27 -9.26
N GLY A 180 -19.94 12.45 -9.83
CA GLY A 180 -20.10 12.64 -11.27
C GLY A 180 -19.09 13.66 -11.77
N ARG A 181 -18.49 13.42 -12.95
CA ARG A 181 -17.72 14.43 -13.69
C ARG A 181 -18.68 15.14 -14.66
N ALA A 182 -18.84 16.45 -14.47
CA ALA A 182 -19.60 17.30 -15.38
C ALA A 182 -18.78 17.61 -16.64
#